data_AF-E0CRY4-F1
#
_entry.id   AF-E0CRY4-F1
#
_cell.length_a   1.000
_cell.length_b   1.000
_cell.length_c   1.000
_cell.angle_alpha   90.00
_cell.angle_beta   90.00
_cell.angle_gamma   90.00
#
_symmetry.space_group_name_H-M   'P 1'
#
loop_
_entity.id
_entity.type
_entity.pdbx_description
1 polymer ?
#
loop_
_entity_poly.entity_id
_entity_poly.type
_entity_poly.pdbx_seq_one_letter_code
_entity_poly.pdbx_strand_id
1 'polypeptide(L)'
;MVDVAKEVGAGAVCLGCTGKGNDQVRFELTFLALNPKLNIVAPWREWDIAGSEEAIEYARKHSVPVPVTKNSIFCRDRNVWHISHEVSVVVVLNLALVIVMGGGGVFTWCGGLNNRSKSRIDRFLISED
;
A
#
# COMPACT_ATOMS: atom_id res chain seq x y z
N MET A 1 1.77 1.38 -17.19
CA MET A 1 1.50 -0.05 -16.91
C MET A 1 0.39 -0.61 -17.79
N VAL A 2 -0.77 0.04 -17.88
CA VAL A 2 -1.85 -0.41 -18.81
C VAL A 2 -1.41 -0.35 -20.27
N ASP A 3 -0.73 0.72 -20.69
CA ASP A 3 -0.20 0.83 -22.06
C ASP A 3 0.83 -0.27 -22.37
N VAL A 4 1.76 -0.51 -21.45
CA VAL A 4 2.73 -1.60 -21.55
C VAL A 4 2.02 -2.96 -21.63
N ALA A 5 1.00 -3.20 -20.81
CA ALA A 5 0.22 -4.43 -20.87
C ALA A 5 -0.42 -4.63 -22.25
N LYS A 6 -0.89 -3.55 -22.88
CA LYS A 6 -1.41 -3.59 -24.26
C LYS A 6 -0.30 -3.86 -25.28
N GLU A 7 0.86 -3.19 -25.15
CA GLU A 7 2.01 -3.34 -26.05
C GLU A 7 2.56 -4.77 -26.05
N VAL A 8 2.65 -5.40 -24.88
CA VAL A 8 3.16 -6.78 -24.74
C VAL A 8 2.08 -7.86 -24.90
N GLY A 9 0.83 -7.46 -25.16
CA GLY A 9 -0.30 -8.38 -25.29
C GLY A 9 -0.68 -9.12 -24.00
N ALA A 10 -0.40 -8.52 -22.84
CA ALA A 10 -0.75 -9.11 -21.54
C ALA A 10 -2.27 -9.11 -21.32
N GLY A 11 -2.81 -10.27 -20.95
CA GLY A 11 -4.23 -10.42 -20.59
C GLY A 11 -4.57 -9.96 -19.18
N ALA A 12 -3.56 -9.69 -18.34
CA ALA A 12 -3.75 -9.30 -16.95
C ALA A 12 -2.64 -8.37 -16.44
N VAL A 13 -2.94 -7.62 -15.38
CA VAL A 13 -1.97 -6.89 -14.55
C VAL A 13 -2.05 -7.35 -13.10
N CYS A 14 -0.92 -7.31 -12.40
CA CYS A 14 -0.81 -7.75 -11.01
C CYS A 14 -0.51 -6.57 -10.08
N LEU A 15 -1.13 -6.55 -8.90
CA LEU A 15 -0.96 -5.53 -7.87
C LEU A 15 -0.30 -6.10 -6.62
N GLY A 16 0.80 -5.47 -6.20
CA GLY A 16 1.54 -5.83 -4.98
C GLY A 16 1.10 -5.10 -3.72
N CYS A 17 0.10 -4.22 -3.78
CA CYS A 17 -0.40 -3.49 -2.61
C CYS A 17 -1.18 -4.42 -1.67
N THR A 18 -1.18 -4.11 -0.37
CA THR A 18 -1.93 -4.89 0.62
C THR A 18 -3.44 -4.71 0.44
N GLY A 19 -4.23 -5.73 0.80
CA GLY A 19 -5.70 -5.67 0.75
C GLY A 19 -6.35 -4.75 1.79
N LYS A 20 -5.57 -4.07 2.64
CA LYS A 20 -6.07 -3.17 3.70
C LYS A 20 -5.84 -1.69 3.40
N GLY A 21 -5.00 -1.38 2.42
CA GLY A 21 -4.62 -0.01 2.07
C GLY A 21 -5.55 0.63 1.04
N ASN A 22 -5.39 1.95 0.86
CA ASN A 22 -6.14 2.72 -0.15
C ASN A 22 -5.65 2.46 -1.58
N ASP A 23 -4.39 2.03 -1.74
CA ASP A 23 -3.78 1.86 -3.06
C ASP A 23 -4.45 0.80 -3.93
N GLN A 24 -5.04 -0.23 -3.33
CA GLN A 24 -5.80 -1.24 -4.08
C GLN A 24 -6.93 -0.60 -4.89
N VAL A 25 -7.68 0.33 -4.28
CA VAL A 25 -8.81 1.01 -4.93
C VAL A 25 -8.29 1.95 -6.01
N ARG A 26 -7.22 2.70 -5.71
CA ARG A 26 -6.60 3.64 -6.65
C ARG A 26 -6.16 2.92 -7.93
N PHE A 27 -5.47 1.79 -7.78
CA PHE A 27 -4.99 1.03 -8.93
C PHE A 27 -6.11 0.33 -9.69
N GLU A 28 -7.00 -0.39 -8.99
CA GLU A 28 -8.10 -1.13 -9.65
C GLU A 28 -9.01 -0.19 -10.42
N LEU A 29 -9.42 0.92 -9.82
CA LEU A 29 -10.23 1.93 -10.48
C LEU A 29 -9.53 2.48 -11.74
N THR A 30 -8.23 2.79 -11.63
CA THR A 30 -7.46 3.34 -12.74
C THR A 30 -7.31 2.33 -13.88
N PHE A 31 -7.03 1.06 -13.58
CA PHE A 31 -6.89 0.04 -14.62
C PHE A 31 -8.19 -0.22 -15.34
N LEU A 32 -9.30 -0.32 -14.60
CA LEU A 32 -10.62 -0.52 -15.21
C LEU A 32 -11.08 0.69 -16.01
N ALA A 33 -10.75 1.91 -15.56
CA ALA A 33 -11.04 3.13 -16.31
C ALA A 33 -10.25 3.21 -17.64
N LEU A 34 -8.99 2.78 -17.64
CA LEU A 34 -8.13 2.82 -18.83
C LEU A 34 -8.33 1.62 -19.76
N ASN A 35 -8.60 0.44 -19.21
CA ASN A 35 -8.86 -0.78 -19.95
C ASN A 35 -9.76 -1.73 -19.14
N PRO A 36 -11.09 -1.67 -19.34
CA PRO A 36 -12.04 -2.47 -18.57
C PRO A 36 -12.00 -3.97 -18.91
N LYS A 37 -11.28 -4.38 -19.96
CA LYS A 37 -11.09 -5.79 -20.34
C LYS A 37 -9.90 -6.45 -19.66
N LEU A 38 -9.09 -5.67 -18.96
CA LEU A 38 -7.86 -6.14 -18.33
C LEU A 38 -8.21 -6.91 -17.05
N ASN A 39 -7.75 -8.15 -16.94
CA ASN A 39 -7.89 -8.90 -15.70
C ASN A 39 -6.94 -8.34 -14.65
N ILE A 40 -7.40 -8.21 -13.41
CA ILE A 40 -6.59 -7.68 -12.31
C ILE A 40 -6.37 -8.80 -11.30
N VAL A 41 -5.10 -9.09 -11.03
CA VAL A 41 -4.67 -10.09 -10.04
C VAL A 41 -4.13 -9.35 -8.82
N ALA A 42 -4.60 -9.70 -7.63
CA ALA A 42 -4.17 -9.06 -6.38
C ALA A 42 -3.79 -10.13 -5.36
N PRO A 43 -2.53 -10.66 -5.40
CA PRO A 43 -2.13 -11.82 -4.61
C PRO A 43 -2.39 -11.67 -3.12
N TRP A 44 -2.19 -10.48 -2.56
CA TRP A 44 -2.47 -10.19 -1.15
C TRP A 44 -3.93 -10.39 -0.71
N ARG A 45 -4.87 -10.58 -1.63
CA ARG A 45 -6.28 -10.92 -1.35
C ARG A 45 -6.60 -12.40 -1.57
N GLU A 46 -5.78 -13.11 -2.32
CA GLU A 46 -6.08 -14.44 -2.85
C GLU A 46 -5.24 -15.54 -2.21
N TRP A 47 -4.01 -15.24 -1.81
CA TRP A 47 -3.08 -16.23 -1.27
C TRP A 47 -3.19 -16.41 0.25
N ASP A 48 -2.49 -17.43 0.76
CA ASP A 48 -2.46 -17.76 2.20
C ASP A 48 -1.32 -17.07 2.98
N ILE A 49 -0.52 -16.22 2.33
CA ILE A 49 0.62 -15.54 2.97
C ILE A 49 0.10 -14.35 3.78
N ALA A 50 0.20 -14.46 5.11
CA ALA A 50 -0.35 -13.49 6.05
C ALA A 50 0.63 -12.39 6.48
N GLY A 51 1.93 -12.56 6.22
CA GLY A 51 2.96 -11.67 6.76
C GLY A 51 4.31 -11.73 6.05
N SER A 52 5.23 -10.88 6.51
CA SER A 52 6.56 -10.73 5.91
C SER A 52 7.42 -11.97 6.11
N GLU A 53 7.34 -12.61 7.29
CA GLU A 53 8.09 -13.83 7.61
C GLU A 53 7.69 -14.99 6.69
N GLU A 54 6.40 -15.19 6.48
CA GLU A 54 5.86 -16.19 5.55
C GLU A 54 6.24 -15.87 4.10
N ALA A 55 6.19 -14.60 3.70
CA ALA A 55 6.63 -14.18 2.37
C ALA A 55 8.13 -14.44 2.14
N ILE A 56 8.98 -14.20 3.15
CA ILE A 56 10.41 -14.49 3.10
C ILE A 56 10.64 -16.00 2.97
N GLU A 57 9.90 -16.81 3.73
CA GLU A 57 10.02 -18.27 3.66
C GLU A 57 9.54 -18.81 2.31
N TYR A 58 8.43 -18.27 1.79
CA TYR A 58 7.96 -18.57 0.44
C TYR A 58 9.01 -18.21 -0.62
N ALA A 59 9.62 -17.03 -0.52
CA ALA A 59 10.68 -16.60 -1.43
C ALA A 59 11.90 -17.54 -1.39
N ARG A 60 12.34 -17.96 -0.19
CA ARG A 60 13.43 -18.94 -0.04
C ARG A 60 13.11 -20.28 -0.70
N LYS A 61 11.91 -20.82 -0.49
CA LYS A 61 11.46 -22.07 -1.11
C LYS A 61 11.46 -22.01 -2.63
N HIS A 62 11.20 -20.84 -3.21
CA HIS A 62 11.18 -20.60 -4.66
C HIS A 62 12.50 -20.04 -5.20
N SER A 63 13.58 -20.06 -4.42
CA SER A 63 14.91 -19.57 -4.82
C SER A 63 14.91 -18.08 -5.24
N VAL A 64 14.02 -17.27 -4.67
CA VAL A 64 13.99 -15.82 -4.88
C VAL A 64 14.91 -15.15 -3.85
N PRO A 65 15.96 -14.43 -4.28
CA PRO A 65 16.88 -13.78 -3.35
C PRO A 65 16.19 -12.63 -2.61
N VAL A 66 16.18 -12.68 -1.28
CA VAL A 66 15.65 -11.62 -0.42
C VAL A 66 16.83 -10.91 0.28
N PRO A 67 17.19 -9.68 -0.10
CA PRO A 67 18.19 -8.91 0.62
C PRO A 67 17.63 -8.54 2.00
N VAL A 68 18.16 -9.16 3.05
CA VAL A 68 17.69 -8.93 4.43
C VAL A 68 18.21 -7.57 4.91
N THR A 69 17.40 -6.54 4.79
CA THR A 69 17.64 -5.26 5.47
C THR A 69 16.91 -5.21 6.80
N LYS A 70 17.51 -4.58 7.82
CA LYS A 70 16.87 -4.30 9.12
C LYS A 70 15.42 -3.84 8.93
N ASN A 71 14.48 -4.49 9.62
CA ASN A 71 13.07 -4.13 9.59
C ASN A 71 12.89 -2.67 10.00
N SER A 72 12.50 -1.84 9.03
CA SER A 72 12.00 -0.49 9.28
C SER A 72 10.66 -0.60 10.01
N ILE A 73 10.50 0.11 11.13
CA ILE A 73 9.21 0.18 11.83
C ILE A 73 8.16 1.01 11.06
N PHE A 74 8.58 1.70 10.00
CA PHE A 74 7.74 2.50 9.12
C PHE A 74 7.58 1.86 7.75
N CYS A 75 6.33 1.78 7.29
CA CYS A 75 5.97 1.71 5.88
C CYS A 75 6.19 3.10 5.26
N ARG A 76 6.81 3.17 4.08
CA ARG A 76 7.17 4.43 3.45
C ARG A 76 6.85 4.39 1.97
N ASP A 77 6.17 5.42 1.48
CA ASP A 77 6.12 5.76 0.06
C ASP A 77 6.93 7.03 -0.20
N ARG A 78 7.62 7.09 -1.33
CA ARG A 78 8.40 8.26 -1.75
C ARG A 78 8.22 8.50 -3.22
N ASN A 79 7.91 9.74 -3.55
CA ASN A 79 7.93 10.28 -4.90
C ASN A 79 8.60 11.67 -4.88
N VAL A 80 8.68 12.33 -6.05
CA VAL A 80 9.31 13.67 -6.18
C VAL A 80 8.62 14.72 -5.30
N TRP A 81 7.35 14.52 -4.96
CA TRP A 81 6.55 15.50 -4.24
C TRP A 81 6.64 15.38 -2.73
N HIS A 82 6.66 14.14 -2.21
CA HIS A 82 6.64 13.90 -0.76
C HIS A 82 7.17 12.52 -0.38
N ILE A 83 7.39 12.36 0.93
CA ILE A 83 7.66 11.08 1.58
C ILE A 83 6.58 10.85 2.64
N SER A 84 5.84 9.76 2.54
CA SER A 84 4.91 9.31 3.59
C SER A 84 5.60 8.33 4.54
N HIS A 85 5.21 8.36 5.81
CA HIS A 85 5.63 7.39 6.82
C HIS A 85 4.39 6.92 7.58
N GLU A 86 4.11 5.63 7.53
CA GLU A 86 3.00 4.99 8.25
C GLU A 86 3.54 3.91 9.18
N VAL A 87 2.94 3.76 10.37
CA VAL A 87 3.38 2.77 11.35
C VAL A 87 2.49 1.54 11.25
N SER A 88 3.09 0.37 11.00
CA SER A 88 2.36 -0.90 10.86
C SER A 88 1.92 -1.52 12.19
N VAL A 89 2.46 -1.03 13.31
CA VAL A 89 2.10 -1.42 14.67
C VAL A 89 1.15 -0.37 15.26
N VAL A 90 0.06 -0.81 15.89
CA VAL A 90 -0.73 0.05 16.80
C VAL A 90 0.15 0.33 18.02
N VAL A 91 1.10 1.24 17.86
CA VAL A 91 1.71 1.88 19.01
C VAL A 91 0.60 2.76 19.56
N VAL A 92 0.15 2.50 20.79
CA VAL A 92 -0.67 3.46 21.53
C VAL A 92 0.18 4.71 21.65
N LEU A 93 0.03 5.61 20.68
CA LEU A 93 0.61 6.93 20.70
C LEU A 93 -0.17 7.69 21.76
N ASN A 94 0.23 7.53 23.03
CA ASN A 94 0.05 8.60 23.98
C ASN A 94 0.72 9.81 23.33
N LEU A 95 -0.08 10.82 23.04
CA LEU A 95 0.21 11.94 22.15
C LEU A 95 1.51 12.63 22.55
N ALA A 96 2.64 12.13 22.03
CA ALA A 96 3.92 12.80 22.03
C ALA A 96 4.33 12.80 20.56
N LEU A 97 4.21 13.98 19.96
CA LEU A 97 4.72 14.28 18.63
C LEU A 97 6.23 13.99 18.66
N VAL A 98 6.63 12.78 18.25
CA VAL A 98 8.05 12.47 18.05
C VAL A 98 8.44 13.13 16.74
N ILE A 99 9.00 14.34 16.85
CA ILE A 99 9.66 15.02 15.75
C ILE A 99 10.91 14.21 15.43
N VAL A 100 10.86 13.42 14.34
CA VAL A 100 12.06 12.76 13.81
C VAL A 100 12.88 13.83 13.11
N MET A 101 13.83 14.42 13.85
CA MET A 101 14.86 15.32 13.32
C MET A 101 15.88 14.50 12.50
N GLY A 102 15.53 14.20 11.26
CA GLY A 102 16.53 13.86 10.25
C GLY A 102 17.18 15.15 9.75
N GLY A 103 18.51 15.26 9.87
CA GLY A 103 19.26 16.45 9.44
C GLY A 103 18.93 16.84 8.00
N GLY A 104 18.27 17.99 7.84
CA GLY A 104 17.75 18.50 6.56
C GLY A 104 16.23 18.58 6.58
N GLY A 105 15.71 19.70 7.09
CA GLY A 105 14.30 19.87 7.48
C GLY A 105 13.27 19.54 6.40
N VAL A 106 12.34 18.64 6.73
CA VAL A 106 11.04 18.48 6.08
C VAL A 106 10.02 18.23 7.18
N PHE A 107 8.97 19.05 7.21
CA PHE A 107 7.85 18.90 8.14
C PHE A 107 6.94 17.78 7.65
N THR A 108 6.67 16.79 8.51
CA THR A 108 5.75 15.67 8.21
C THR A 108 4.42 15.93 8.89
N TRP A 109 3.35 16.09 8.11
CA TRP A 109 1.98 16.13 8.62
C TRP A 109 1.47 14.70 8.84
N CYS A 110 1.15 14.33 10.08
CA CYS A 110 0.48 13.06 10.38
C CYS A 110 -1.03 13.25 10.26
N GLY A 111 -1.65 12.58 9.28
CA GLY A 111 -3.10 12.48 9.16
C GLY A 111 -3.73 11.89 10.42
N GLY A 112 -4.85 12.47 10.85
CA GLY A 112 -5.48 12.21 12.14
C GLY A 112 -6.06 10.81 12.37
N LEU A 113 -6.63 10.65 13.57
CA LEU A 113 -7.13 9.48 14.32
C LEU A 113 -8.12 8.50 13.64
N ASN A 114 -8.14 8.35 12.32
CA ASN A 114 -9.17 7.59 11.61
C ASN A 114 -8.97 6.06 11.53
N ASN A 115 -7.97 5.48 12.20
CA ASN A 115 -7.72 4.03 12.14
C ASN A 115 -8.22 3.23 13.36
N ARG A 116 -9.19 3.74 14.12
CA ARG A 116 -9.83 2.96 15.19
C ARG A 116 -11.11 2.28 14.68
N SER A 117 -10.97 0.97 14.45
CA SER A 117 -12.02 -0.06 14.37
C SER A 117 -13.11 0.09 13.31
N LYS A 118 -13.13 -0.88 12.38
CA LYS A 118 -14.14 -1.09 11.33
C LYS A 118 -14.23 0.05 10.32
N SER A 119 -13.55 -0.13 9.20
CA SER A 119 -13.77 0.59 7.95
C SER A 119 -15.28 0.62 7.62
N ARG A 120 -15.95 1.70 8.00
CA ARG A 120 -17.25 2.09 7.47
C ARG A 120 -17.00 3.10 6.37
N ILE A 121 -17.16 2.64 5.15
CA ILE A 121 -17.26 3.38 3.90
C ILE A 121 -18.59 4.17 3.94
N ASP A 122 -18.71 5.09 4.89
CA ASP A 122 -19.98 5.78 5.14
C ASP A 122 -19.69 7.29 5.27
N ARG A 123 -19.55 7.99 4.14
CA ARG A 123 -19.83 9.42 3.89
C ARG A 123 -19.08 9.94 2.65
N PHE A 124 -19.35 9.34 1.50
CA PHE A 124 -19.59 10.16 0.31
C PHE A 124 -21.08 10.45 0.31
N LEU A 125 -21.48 11.49 1.04
CA LEU A 125 -22.80 12.09 0.80
C LEU A 125 -22.63 12.98 -0.44
N ILE A 126 -23.07 12.47 -1.58
CA ILE A 126 -23.53 13.31 -2.68
C ILE A 126 -24.83 13.91 -2.17
N SER A 127 -24.85 15.21 -1.90
CA SER A 127 -26.10 15.96 -1.81
C SER A 127 -26.54 16.26 -3.23
N GLU A 128 -27.59 15.60 -3.69
CA GLU A 128 -28.46 16.16 -4.71
C GLU A 128 -29.63 16.80 -3.94
N ASP A 129 -29.70 18.14 -4.03
CA ASP A 129 -30.68 19.09 -3.46
C ASP A 129 -31.24 18.87 -2.03
#